data_AF-A0AAV0W0P5-F1
#
_entry.id   AF-A0AAV0W0P5-F1
#
_cell.length_a   1.000
_cell.length_b   1.000
_cell.length_c   1.000
_cell.angle_alpha   90.00
_cell.angle_beta   90.00
_cell.angle_gamma   90.00
#
_symmetry.space_group_name_H-M   'P 1'
#
loop_
_entity.id
_entity.type
_entity.pdbx_description
1 polymer ?
#
loop_
_entity_poly.entity_id
_entity_poly.type
_entity_poly.pdbx_seq_one_letter_code
_entity_poly.pdbx_strand_id
1 'polypeptide(L)'
;MKVASKVADAGRIRIGWAMCRAKLLERKDRVCYKCQGTGHVAAACNSEAKPKACFTCKSLEHLARECVAPPREKTKPTRSRTPPLQCEEPERNPPPND
;
A
#
# COMPACT_ATOMS: atom_id res chain seq x y z
N MET A 1 21.64 2.52 3.93
CA MET A 1 20.36 3.20 3.60
C MET A 1 20.11 4.38 4.55
N LYS A 2 20.85 5.51 4.43
CA LYS A 2 20.72 6.63 5.40
C LYS A 2 19.79 7.76 4.92
N VAL A 3 19.67 7.93 3.60
CA VAL A 3 18.83 8.97 2.97
C VAL A 3 17.34 8.64 3.13
N ALA A 4 16.96 7.38 2.93
CA ALA A 4 15.58 6.93 3.06
C ALA A 4 15.02 7.12 4.48
N SER A 5 15.84 6.86 5.51
CA SER A 5 15.46 7.08 6.91
C SER A 5 15.21 8.56 7.18
N LYS A 6 16.14 9.45 6.79
CA LYS A 6 15.98 10.90 6.96
C LYS A 6 14.71 11.45 6.30
N VAL A 7 14.36 10.93 5.13
CA VAL A 7 13.13 11.31 4.41
C VAL A 7 11.88 10.80 5.13
N ALA A 8 11.94 9.61 5.72
CA ALA A 8 10.85 9.07 6.52
C ALA A 8 10.66 9.84 7.84
N ASP A 9 11.76 10.20 8.53
CA ASP A 9 11.75 10.98 9.78
C ASP A 9 11.20 12.39 9.55
N ALA A 10 11.55 13.02 8.42
CA ALA A 10 11.02 14.32 8.04
C ALA A 10 9.52 14.29 7.70
N GLY A 11 8.94 13.12 7.37
CA GLY A 11 7.52 12.94 7.07
C GLY A 11 7.01 13.61 5.77
N ARG A 12 7.84 14.44 5.13
CA ARG A 12 7.51 15.20 3.91
C ARG A 12 8.75 15.39 3.03
N ILE A 13 8.56 15.23 1.73
CA ILE A 13 9.60 15.39 0.71
C ILE A 13 9.08 16.27 -0.43
N ARG A 14 9.93 17.18 -0.92
CA ARG A 14 9.64 18.00 -2.09
C ARG A 14 9.99 17.21 -3.36
N ILE A 15 9.02 17.02 -4.24
CA ILE A 15 9.21 16.42 -5.57
C ILE A 15 8.74 17.44 -6.61
N GLY A 16 9.69 18.11 -7.25
CA GLY A 16 9.39 19.28 -8.09
C GLY A 16 8.71 20.39 -7.28
N TRP A 17 7.51 20.80 -7.71
CA TRP A 17 6.68 21.80 -7.01
C TRP A 17 5.79 21.21 -5.92
N ALA A 18 5.66 19.88 -5.83
CA ALA A 18 4.73 19.23 -4.91
C ALA A 18 5.41 18.83 -3.59
N MET A 19 4.70 19.04 -2.48
CA MET A 19 5.07 18.49 -1.17
C MET A 19 4.38 17.14 -0.98
N CYS A 20 5.14 16.06 -1.05
CA CYS A 20 4.64 14.69 -0.88
C CYS A 20 4.87 14.22 0.56
N ARG A 21 3.90 13.50 1.12
CA ARG A 21 4.05 12.86 2.45
C ARG A 21 4.89 11.59 2.30
N ALA A 22 5.96 11.50 3.08
CA ALA A 22 6.79 10.31 3.16
C ALA A 22 6.44 9.57 4.46
N LYS A 23 6.15 8.26 4.36
CA LYS A 23 6.03 7.37 5.51
C LYS A 23 6.91 6.16 5.26
N LEU A 24 7.70 5.76 6.27
CA LEU A 24 8.37 4.46 6.22
C LEU A 24 7.28 3.39 6.23
N LEU A 25 7.10 2.69 5.12
CA LEU A 25 6.28 1.49 5.12
C LEU A 25 7.17 0.35 5.59
N GLU A 26 6.67 -0.43 6.55
CA GLU A 26 7.28 -1.70 6.91
C GLU A 26 7.43 -2.55 5.64
N ARG A 27 8.48 -3.39 5.61
CA ARG A 27 8.77 -4.24 4.47
C ARG A 27 7.54 -5.12 4.22
N LYS A 28 6.74 -4.75 3.21
CA LYS A 28 5.61 -5.56 2.75
C LYS A 28 6.20 -6.84 2.18
N ASP A 29 6.05 -7.95 2.90
CA ASP A 29 6.52 -9.23 2.41
C ASP A 29 5.87 -9.57 1.08
N ARG A 30 6.68 -10.14 0.18
CA ARG A 30 6.17 -10.60 -1.12
C ARG A 30 5.23 -11.76 -0.85
N VAL A 31 3.99 -11.62 -1.30
CA VAL A 31 2.97 -12.67 -1.21
C VAL A 31 2.89 -13.36 -2.56
N CYS A 32 2.93 -14.69 -2.54
CA CYS A 32 2.78 -15.51 -3.71
C CYS A 32 1.33 -15.48 -4.21
N TYR A 33 1.11 -15.05 -5.45
CA TYR A 33 -0.23 -15.03 -6.04
C TYR A 33 -0.84 -16.41 -6.30
N LYS A 34 -0.05 -17.47 -6.16
CA LYS A 34 -0.44 -18.85 -6.50
C LYS A 34 -0.86 -19.65 -5.26
N CYS A 35 -0.11 -19.56 -4.17
CA CYS A 35 -0.40 -20.25 -2.90
C CYS A 35 -0.74 -19.31 -1.74
N GLN A 36 -0.70 -17.99 -1.94
CA GLN A 36 -0.88 -16.96 -0.89
C GLN A 36 0.14 -17.03 0.25
N GLY A 37 1.21 -17.81 0.12
CA GLY A 37 2.34 -17.84 1.05
C GLY A 37 3.18 -16.56 0.98
N THR A 38 3.88 -16.23 2.06
CA THR A 38 4.79 -15.08 2.14
C THR A 38 6.23 -15.47 1.76
N GLY A 39 7.08 -14.47 1.51
CA GLY A 39 8.52 -14.66 1.28
C GLY A 39 8.92 -15.05 -0.15
N HIS A 40 7.96 -15.30 -1.05
CA HIS A 40 8.24 -15.64 -2.44
C HIS A 40 7.17 -15.10 -3.40
N VAL A 41 7.48 -15.13 -4.70
CA VAL A 41 6.56 -14.75 -5.78
C VAL A 41 6.10 -15.98 -6.54
N ALA A 42 5.05 -15.87 -7.35
CA ALA A 42 4.47 -16.99 -8.10
C ALA A 42 5.48 -17.76 -8.98
N ALA A 43 6.54 -17.09 -9.46
CA ALA A 43 7.60 -17.72 -10.24
C ALA A 43 8.52 -18.66 -9.43
N ALA A 44 8.65 -18.43 -8.11
CA ALA A 44 9.47 -19.23 -7.20
C ALA A 44 8.59 -20.12 -6.28
N CYS A 45 7.35 -20.40 -6.68
CA CYS A 45 6.38 -21.17 -5.91
C CYS A 45 6.57 -22.67 -6.16
N ASN A 46 7.00 -23.41 -5.13
CA ASN A 46 7.24 -24.86 -5.21
C ASN A 46 6.00 -25.72 -4.87
N SER A 47 4.85 -25.12 -4.55
CA SER A 47 3.62 -25.83 -4.18
C SER A 47 2.73 -26.13 -5.38
N GLU A 48 1.95 -27.21 -5.25
CA GLU A 48 0.83 -27.54 -6.14
C GLU A 48 -0.16 -26.38 -6.15
N ALA A 49 -0.09 -25.61 -7.22
CA ALA A 49 -0.88 -24.41 -7.37
C ALA A 49 -2.37 -24.73 -7.28
N LYS A 50 -3.11 -24.00 -6.44
CA LYS A 50 -4.57 -23.95 -6.56
C LYS A 50 -4.92 -23.70 -8.03
N PRO A 51 -5.93 -24.42 -8.59
CA PRO A 51 -6.32 -24.25 -9.97
C PRO A 51 -6.65 -22.77 -10.22
N LYS A 52 -6.20 -22.25 -11.36
CA LYS A 52 -6.34 -20.83 -11.71
C LYS A 52 -7.82 -20.50 -11.87
N ALA A 53 -8.44 -19.98 -10.83
CA ALA A 53 -9.79 -19.47 -10.89
C ALA A 53 -9.81 -18.10 -11.57
N CYS A 54 -10.90 -17.80 -12.26
CA CYS A 54 -11.18 -16.47 -12.79
C CYS A 54 -11.12 -15.42 -11.67
N PHE A 55 -10.28 -14.40 -11.83
CA PHE A 55 -10.17 -13.33 -10.83
C PHE A 55 -11.43 -12.46 -10.71
N THR A 56 -12.31 -12.51 -11.71
CA THR A 56 -13.58 -11.77 -11.74
C THR A 56 -14.68 -12.59 -11.03
N CYS A 57 -15.02 -13.78 -11.55
CA CYS A 57 -16.15 -14.60 -11.12
C CYS A 57 -15.79 -15.86 -10.28
N LYS A 58 -14.50 -16.19 -10.12
CA LYS A 58 -13.97 -17.35 -9.38
C LYS A 58 -14.29 -18.71 -10.01
N SER A 59 -14.77 -18.75 -11.25
CA SER A 59 -14.91 -20.00 -12.02
C SER A 59 -13.55 -20.65 -12.32
N LEU A 60 -13.48 -21.98 -12.29
CA LEU A 60 -12.26 -22.73 -12.62
C LEU A 60 -12.11 -23.04 -14.12
N GLU A 61 -13.16 -22.77 -14.89
CA GLU A 61 -13.29 -23.16 -16.31
C GLU A 61 -12.64 -22.13 -17.26
N HIS A 62 -12.44 -20.88 -16.82
CA HIS A 62 -11.84 -19.83 -17.65
C HIS A 62 -11.01 -18.84 -16.83
N LEU A 63 -10.10 -18.13 -17.50
CA LEU A 63 -9.34 -17.03 -16.88
C LEU A 63 -10.11 -15.71 -16.99
N ALA A 64 -9.69 -14.71 -16.21
CA ALA A 64 -10.30 -13.38 -16.24
C ALA A 64 -10.26 -12.69 -17.62
N ARG A 65 -9.41 -13.16 -18.55
CA ARG A 65 -9.34 -12.67 -19.93
C ARG A 65 -10.54 -13.12 -20.78
N GLU A 66 -11.09 -14.27 -20.46
CA GLU A 66 -12.20 -14.93 -21.20
C GLU A 66 -13.51 -14.81 -20.40
N CYS A 67 -13.50 -14.05 -19.31
CA CYS A 67 -14.66 -13.89 -18.46
C CYS A 67 -15.66 -12.93 -19.09
N VAL A 68 -16.86 -13.42 -19.39
CA VAL A 68 -17.98 -12.64 -19.94
C VAL A 68 -18.75 -11.89 -18.83
N ALA A 69 -18.47 -12.18 -17.55
CA ALA A 69 -19.14 -11.54 -16.43
C ALA A 69 -18.74 -10.05 -16.30
N PRO A 70 -19.64 -9.18 -15.80
CA PRO A 70 -19.33 -7.77 -15.60
C PRO A 70 -18.14 -7.61 -14.65
N PRO A 71 -17.28 -6.60 -14.86
CA PRO A 71 -16.16 -6.33 -13.96
C PRO A 71 -16.69 -6.10 -12.55
N ARG A 72 -16.23 -6.89 -11.57
CA ARG A 72 -16.47 -6.54 -10.17
C ARG A 72 -15.77 -5.23 -9.89
N GLU A 73 -16.53 -4.23 -9.42
CA GLU A 73 -15.97 -3.00 -8.90
C GLU A 73 -15.00 -3.35 -7.78
N LYS A 74 -13.71 -3.24 -8.09
CA LYS A 74 -12.66 -3.28 -7.08
C LYS A 74 -12.84 -1.99 -6.30
N THR A 75 -13.64 -2.02 -5.23
CA THR A 75 -13.59 -0.97 -4.22
C THR A 75 -12.12 -0.86 -3.85
N LYS A 76 -11.46 0.21 -4.32
CA LYS A 76 -10.10 0.50 -3.87
C LYS A 76 -10.21 0.43 -2.36
N PRO A 77 -9.28 -0.23 -1.64
CA PRO A 77 -9.15 0.09 -0.23
C PRO A 77 -8.86 1.57 -0.26
N THR A 78 -9.87 2.38 0.03
CA THR A 78 -9.71 3.77 0.38
C THR A 78 -8.78 3.65 1.56
N ARG A 79 -7.47 3.78 1.31
CA ARG A 79 -6.53 4.18 2.32
C ARG A 79 -7.15 5.46 2.80
N SER A 80 -7.95 5.34 3.85
CA SER A 80 -8.59 6.45 4.50
C SER A 80 -7.44 7.39 4.69
N ARG A 81 -7.49 8.50 3.94
CA ARG A 81 -6.79 9.68 4.37
C ARG A 81 -7.56 10.08 5.60
N THR A 82 -7.43 9.33 6.70
CA THR A 82 -7.78 9.83 8.00
C THR A 82 -6.88 11.04 8.09
N PRO A 83 -7.44 12.26 8.02
CA PRO A 83 -6.68 13.41 8.44
C PRO A 83 -6.27 13.05 9.88
N PRO A 84 -5.00 13.19 10.26
CA PRO A 84 -4.72 13.21 11.69
C PRO A 84 -5.65 14.27 12.27
N LEU A 85 -6.34 13.89 13.34
CA LEU A 85 -7.08 14.80 14.21
C LEU A 85 -6.26 16.10 14.34
N GLN A 86 -6.97 17.22 14.19
CA GLN A 86 -6.52 18.60 14.26
C GLN A 86 -5.05 18.75 14.68
N CYS A 87 -4.22 19.32 13.80
CA CYS A 87 -2.99 19.94 14.24
C CYS A 87 -3.37 21.08 15.18
N GLU A 88 -3.50 20.77 16.46
CA GLU A 88 -3.53 21.79 17.50
C GLU A 88 -2.11 22.38 17.50
N GLU A 89 -2.04 23.59 16.96
CA GLU A 89 -0.84 24.42 17.00
C GLU A 89 -0.39 24.53 18.46
N PRO A 90 0.86 24.15 18.81
CA PRO A 90 1.35 24.44 20.15
C PRO A 90 1.41 25.96 20.29
N GLU A 91 0.58 26.52 21.17
CA GLU A 91 0.59 27.92 21.52
C GLU A 91 2.02 28.30 21.95
N ARG A 92 2.69 29.12 21.12
CA ARG A 92 3.96 29.74 21.47
C ARG A 92 3.67 30.72 22.60
N ASN A 93 3.91 30.28 23.84
CA ASN A 93 3.96 31.22 24.95
C ASN A 93 5.08 32.23 24.69
N PRO A 94 4.81 33.55 24.75
CA PRO A 94 5.86 34.55 24.59
C PRO A 94 6.87 34.44 25.76
N PRO A 95 8.15 34.79 25.53
CA PRO A 95 9.16 34.74 26.59
C PRO A 95 8.78 35.67 27.75
N PRO A 96 9.16 35.34 28.99
CA PRO A 96 8.92 36.21 30.13
C PRO A 96 9.72 37.51 29.94
N ASN A 97 9.02 38.63 30.12
CA ASN A 97 9.60 39.97 30.11
C ASN A 97 10.53 40.11 31.33
N ASP A 98 11.76 40.58 31.11
CA ASP A 98 12.59 41.22 32.14
C ASP A 98 12.34 42.73 32.07
#